data_AF-A0AAV4ESF2-F1
#
_entry.id   AF-A0AAV4ESF2-F1
#
_cell.length_a   1.000
_cell.length_b   1.000
_cell.length_c   1.000
_cell.angle_alpha   90.00
_cell.angle_beta   90.00
_cell.angle_gamma   90.00
#
_symmetry.space_group_name_H-M   'P 1'
#
loop_
_entity.id
_entity.type
_entity.pdbx_description
1 polymer ?
#
loop_
_entity_poly.entity_id
_entity_poly.type
_entity_poly.pdbx_seq_one_letter_code
_entity_poly.pdbx_strand_id
1 'polypeptide(L)'
;MSTFPPTLWASTDISFKRTTNGCEAFHRKLNGLFYHSHPSIFELVDRLEEFVFETSFKMREGPARPPKANERRKQAWLESIIANYQAETVTTEQFRKRFVRHLCQTPPCKETLILIFKYVNKAVF
;
A
#
# COMPACT_ATOMS: atom_id res chain seq x y z
N MET A 1 -20.49 -12.72 7.60
CA MET A 1 -19.06 -12.83 7.27
C MET A 1 -18.63 -11.53 6.60
N SER A 2 -17.49 -10.96 6.97
CA SER A 2 -17.01 -9.70 6.40
C SER A 2 -16.87 -9.82 4.88
N THR A 3 -17.48 -8.89 4.13
CA THR A 3 -17.42 -8.78 2.66
C THR A 3 -15.99 -8.62 2.13
N PHE A 4 -15.07 -8.33 3.03
CA PHE A 4 -13.68 -8.06 2.71
C PHE A 4 -12.77 -8.88 3.63
N PRO A 5 -11.89 -9.71 3.06
CA PRO A 5 -11.00 -10.56 3.82
C PRO A 5 -10.04 -9.74 4.68
N PRO A 6 -9.92 -10.01 5.99
CA PRO A 6 -8.92 -9.36 6.84
C PRO A 6 -7.49 -9.49 6.28
N THR A 7 -7.20 -10.58 5.59
CA THR A 7 -5.92 -10.83 4.92
C THR A 7 -5.55 -9.77 3.88
N LEU A 8 -6.53 -9.10 3.26
CA LEU A 8 -6.29 -8.06 2.26
C LEU A 8 -5.80 -6.73 2.87
N TRP A 9 -6.19 -6.43 4.12
CA TRP A 9 -5.85 -5.16 4.79
C TRP A 9 -4.87 -5.30 5.95
N ALA A 10 -4.81 -6.49 6.57
CA ALA A 10 -3.84 -6.86 7.59
C ALA A 10 -2.64 -7.61 7.00
N SER A 11 -2.51 -7.66 5.67
CA SER A 11 -1.35 -8.24 5.01
C SER A 11 -0.07 -7.53 5.48
N THR A 12 0.84 -8.32 6.05
CA THR A 12 2.21 -7.91 6.38
C THR A 12 3.11 -7.82 5.15
N ASP A 13 2.54 -7.93 3.94
CA ASP A 13 3.27 -7.73 2.68
C ASP A 13 3.56 -6.25 2.53
N ILE A 14 4.66 -5.85 3.15
CA ILE A 14 5.24 -4.53 2.98
C ILE A 14 5.95 -4.56 1.63
N SER A 15 5.54 -3.67 0.73
CA SER A 15 6.21 -3.46 -0.56
C SER A 15 6.57 -1.99 -0.72
N PHE A 16 7.77 -1.73 -1.25
CA PHE A 16 8.20 -0.38 -1.63
C PHE A 16 7.33 0.27 -2.72
N LYS A 17 6.45 -0.50 -3.37
CA LYS A 17 5.54 0.02 -4.39
C LYS A 17 4.41 0.89 -3.83
N ARG A 18 4.18 0.90 -2.51
CA ARG A 18 3.20 1.81 -1.86
C ARG A 18 3.77 3.23 -1.80
N THR A 19 3.49 4.03 -2.83
CA THR A 19 3.80 5.47 -2.86
C THR A 19 2.51 6.29 -2.70
N THR A 20 2.58 7.47 -2.08
CA THR A 20 1.46 8.43 -1.95
C THR A 20 0.87 8.84 -3.29
N ASN A 21 1.64 8.72 -4.38
CA ASN A 21 1.20 8.97 -5.75
C ASN A 21 0.02 8.08 -6.17
N GLY A 22 -0.16 6.91 -5.54
CA GLY A 22 -1.29 6.03 -5.81
C GLY A 22 -2.63 6.65 -5.43
N CYS A 23 -2.71 7.30 -4.26
CA CYS A 23 -3.94 7.95 -3.80
C CYS A 23 -4.28 9.17 -4.65
N GLU A 24 -3.28 9.98 -5.01
CA GLU A 24 -3.49 11.14 -5.88
C GLU A 24 -3.93 10.74 -7.29
N ALA A 25 -3.34 9.69 -7.87
CA ALA A 25 -3.74 9.15 -9.16
C ALA A 25 -5.15 8.56 -9.13
N PHE A 26 -5.49 7.85 -8.04
CA PHE A 26 -6.84 7.36 -7.81
C PHE A 26 -7.85 8.50 -7.73
N HIS A 27 -7.64 9.51 -6.88
CA HIS A 27 -8.54 10.67 -6.78
C HIS A 27 -8.68 11.42 -8.09
N ARG A 28 -7.58 11.64 -8.82
CA ARG A 28 -7.64 12.30 -10.14
C ARG A 28 -8.49 11.52 -11.12
N LYS A 29 -8.32 10.20 -11.16
CA LYS A 29 -9.08 9.35 -12.08
C LYS A 29 -10.54 9.24 -11.68
N LEU A 30 -10.82 9.06 -10.39
CA LEU A 30 -12.17 9.04 -9.83
C LEU A 30 -12.90 10.35 -10.10
N ASN A 31 -12.27 11.49 -9.83
CA ASN A 31 -12.85 12.81 -10.10
C ASN A 31 -13.10 13.03 -11.60
N GLY A 32 -12.29 12.42 -12.48
CA GLY A 32 -12.51 12.46 -13.92
C GLY A 32 -13.69 11.62 -14.42
N LEU A 33 -14.26 10.73 -13.60
CA LEU A 33 -15.46 9.95 -13.95
C LEU A 33 -16.76 10.72 -13.75
N PHE A 34 -16.73 11.84 -13.02
CA PHE A 34 -17.90 12.64 -12.70
C PHE A 34 -17.80 14.01 -13.37
N TYR A 35 -18.81 14.35 -14.18
CA TYR A 35 -18.91 15.64 -14.85
C TYR A 35 -19.84 16.62 -14.10
N HIS A 36 -20.50 16.14 -13.05
CA HIS A 36 -21.40 16.91 -12.19
C HIS A 36 -20.84 16.97 -10.77
N SER A 37 -21.04 18.11 -10.09
CA SER A 37 -20.65 18.28 -8.69
C SER A 37 -21.40 17.34 -7.74
N HIS A 38 -22.60 16.88 -8.14
CA HIS A 38 -23.46 15.99 -7.39
C HIS A 38 -24.09 14.93 -8.32
N PRO A 39 -23.33 13.89 -8.72
CA PRO A 39 -23.87 12.79 -9.51
C PRO A 39 -24.91 12.00 -8.71
N SER A 40 -25.82 11.33 -9.39
CA SER A 40 -26.78 10.45 -8.71
C SER A 40 -26.07 9.27 -8.05
N ILE A 41 -26.64 8.71 -6.99
CA ILE A 41 -26.05 7.53 -6.34
C ILE A 41 -25.95 6.33 -7.28
N PHE A 42 -26.89 6.18 -8.22
CA PHE A 42 -26.86 5.12 -9.23
C PHE A 42 -25.68 5.30 -10.19
N GLU A 43 -25.49 6.52 -10.70
CA GLU A 43 -24.35 6.85 -11.56
C GLU A 43 -23.01 6.68 -10.84
N LEU A 44 -22.95 7.00 -9.54
CA LEU A 44 -21.77 6.77 -8.71
C LEU A 44 -21.43 5.27 -8.63
N VAL A 45 -22.42 4.42 -8.38
CA VAL A 45 -22.23 2.96 -8.28
C VAL A 45 -21.77 2.39 -9.61
N ASP A 46 -22.44 2.71 -10.72
CA ASP A 46 -22.10 2.21 -12.05
C ASP A 46 -20.65 2.56 -12.43
N ARG A 47 -20.23 3.80 -12.17
CA ARG A 47 -18.86 4.25 -12.45
C ARG A 47 -17.81 3.58 -11.56
N LEU A 48 -18.15 3.30 -10.31
CA LEU A 48 -17.25 2.59 -9.40
C LEU A 48 -17.09 1.13 -9.82
N GLU A 49 -18.15 0.45 -10.24
CA GLU A 49 -18.09 -0.92 -10.76
C GLU A 49 -17.23 -0.99 -12.03
N GLU A 50 -17.45 -0.09 -12.98
CA GLU A 50 -16.63 0.04 -14.19
C GLU A 50 -15.15 0.26 -13.83
N PHE A 51 -14.87 1.16 -12.89
CA PHE A 51 -13.51 1.45 -12.44
C PHE A 51 -12.81 0.24 -11.81
N VAL A 52 -13.52 -0.49 -10.94
CA VAL A 52 -12.99 -1.70 -10.28
C VAL A 52 -12.74 -2.79 -11.31
N PHE A 53 -13.67 -2.99 -12.24
CA PHE A 53 -13.51 -3.94 -13.34
C PHE A 53 -12.26 -3.63 -14.17
N GLU A 54 -12.16 -2.41 -14.71
CA GLU A 54 -11.03 -1.94 -15.51
C GLU A 54 -9.68 -2.11 -14.78
N THR A 55 -9.65 -1.76 -13.49
CA THR A 55 -8.45 -1.87 -12.68
C THR A 55 -8.04 -3.32 -12.47
N SER A 56 -8.99 -4.17 -12.10
CA SER A 56 -8.74 -5.61 -11.89
C SER A 56 -8.35 -6.33 -13.19
N PHE A 57 -8.97 -5.98 -14.31
CA PHE A 57 -8.64 -6.49 -15.64
C PHE A 57 -7.20 -6.11 -16.03
N LYS A 58 -6.81 -4.84 -15.87
CA LYS A 58 -5.44 -4.37 -16.12
C LYS A 58 -4.40 -5.03 -15.21
N MET A 59 -4.77 -5.33 -13.97
CA MET A 59 -3.90 -6.07 -13.03
C MET A 59 -3.68 -7.52 -13.45
N ARG A 60 -4.65 -8.14 -14.15
CA ARG A 60 -4.58 -9.52 -14.63
C ARG A 60 -3.89 -9.64 -15.99
N GLU A 61 -4.29 -8.81 -16.95
CA GLU A 61 -3.88 -8.91 -18.36
C GLU A 61 -2.61 -8.08 -18.69
N GLY A 62 -2.21 -7.18 -17.80
CA GLY A 62 -1.04 -6.33 -18.04
C GLY A 62 0.27 -7.13 -17.97
N PRO A 63 1.20 -6.98 -18.95
CA PRO A 63 2.51 -7.60 -18.83
C PRO A 63 3.18 -7.06 -17.56
N ALA A 64 3.52 -7.96 -16.64
CA ALA A 64 4.26 -7.62 -15.44
C ALA A 64 5.60 -7.01 -15.88
N ARG A 65 5.68 -5.67 -15.86
CA ARG A 65 6.94 -5.00 -16.20
C ARG A 65 7.97 -5.46 -15.17
N PRO A 66 9.15 -5.92 -15.62
CA PRO A 66 10.18 -6.28 -14.67
C PRO A 66 10.49 -5.07 -13.79
N PRO A 67 10.55 -5.24 -12.46
CA PRO A 67 10.87 -4.14 -11.57
C PRO A 67 12.23 -3.55 -11.95
N LYS A 68 12.34 -2.22 -11.89
CA LYS A 68 13.60 -1.52 -12.17
C LYS A 68 14.68 -2.01 -11.19
N ALA A 69 15.95 -1.94 -11.58
CA ALA A 69 17.05 -2.42 -10.73
C ALA A 69 17.03 -1.82 -9.30
N ASN A 70 16.69 -0.53 -9.16
CA ASN A 70 16.55 0.13 -7.87
C ASN A 70 15.40 -0.46 -7.03
N GLU A 71 14.25 -0.74 -7.65
CA GLU A 71 13.10 -1.35 -6.98
C GLU A 71 13.42 -2.76 -6.48
N ARG A 72 14.15 -3.55 -7.29
CA ARG A 72 14.64 -4.88 -6.89
C ARG A 72 15.57 -4.81 -5.68
N ARG A 73 16.53 -3.87 -5.68
CA ARG A 73 17.46 -3.67 -4.55
C ARG A 73 16.74 -3.29 -3.27
N LYS A 74 15.79 -2.35 -3.37
CA LYS A 74 14.95 -1.95 -2.23
C LYS A 74 14.18 -3.16 -1.71
N GLN A 75 13.49 -3.89 -2.59
CA GLN A 75 12.72 -5.08 -2.23
C GLN A 75 13.58 -6.14 -1.51
N ALA A 76 14.74 -6.51 -2.08
CA ALA A 76 15.66 -7.45 -1.47
C ALA A 76 16.19 -6.99 -0.09
N TRP A 77 16.43 -5.68 0.08
CA TRP A 77 16.82 -5.13 1.38
C TRP A 77 15.71 -5.29 2.43
N LEU A 78 14.45 -5.04 2.07
CA LEU A 78 13.33 -5.19 2.98
C LEU A 78 13.09 -6.65 3.35
N GLU A 79 13.16 -7.56 2.38
CA GLU A 79 13.10 -9.00 2.62
C GLU A 79 14.19 -9.45 3.59
N SER A 80 15.42 -8.96 3.43
CA SER A 80 16.51 -9.29 4.36
C SER A 80 16.24 -8.80 5.79
N ILE A 81 15.63 -7.63 5.96
CA ILE A 81 15.35 -7.07 7.28
C ILE A 81 14.14 -7.76 7.94
N ILE A 82 13.13 -8.14 7.16
CA ILE A 82 12.01 -8.96 7.65
C ILE A 82 12.52 -10.33 8.09
N ALA A 83 13.35 -10.99 7.27
CA ALA A 83 13.94 -12.28 7.62
C ALA A 83 14.78 -12.19 8.91
N ASN A 84 15.59 -11.14 9.06
CA ASN A 84 16.37 -10.91 10.28
C ASN A 84 15.48 -10.68 11.51
N TYR A 85 14.34 -9.99 11.36
CA TYR A 85 13.37 -9.79 12.45
C TYR A 85 12.66 -11.09 12.83
N GLN A 86 12.23 -11.88 11.84
CA GLN A 86 11.60 -13.19 12.06
C GLN A 86 12.56 -14.19 12.70
N ALA A 87 13.85 -14.11 12.38
CA ALA A 87 14.91 -14.91 13.01
C ALA A 87 15.34 -14.37 14.38
N GLU A 88 14.66 -13.36 14.95
CA GLU A 88 14.95 -12.72 16.23
C GLU A 88 16.37 -12.13 16.36
N THR A 89 17.09 -11.99 15.25
CA THR A 89 18.46 -11.46 15.22
C THR A 89 18.54 -9.94 15.42
N VAL A 90 17.40 -9.25 15.32
CA VAL A 90 17.26 -7.81 15.54
C VAL A 90 16.04 -7.54 16.39
N THR A 91 16.22 -6.70 17.39
CA THR A 91 15.11 -6.28 18.26
C THR A 91 14.10 -5.42 17.50
N THR A 92 12.84 -5.40 17.96
CA THR A 92 11.76 -4.59 17.40
C THR A 92 12.13 -3.11 17.28
N GLU A 93 12.87 -2.57 18.26
CA GLU A 93 13.34 -1.18 18.24
C GLU A 93 14.40 -0.93 17.16
N GLN A 94 15.32 -1.87 16.97
CA GLN A 94 16.34 -1.79 15.92
C GLN A 94 15.71 -1.93 14.53
N PHE A 95 14.76 -2.84 14.37
CA PHE A 95 13.97 -3.00 13.14
C PHE A 95 13.24 -1.69 12.81
N ARG A 96 12.51 -1.11 13.77
CA ARG A 96 11.77 0.15 13.57
C ARG A 96 12.70 1.30 13.13
N LYS A 97 13.85 1.47 13.79
CA LYS A 97 14.83 2.51 13.44
C LYS A 97 15.37 2.33 12.02
N ARG A 98 15.70 1.10 11.62
CA ARG A 98 16.19 0.79 10.27
C ARG A 98 15.11 1.00 9.21
N PHE A 99 13.89 0.58 9.50
CA PHE A 99 12.74 0.69 8.62
C PHE A 99 12.36 2.15 8.34
N VAL A 100 12.20 2.96 9.39
CA VAL A 100 11.85 4.38 9.27
C VAL A 100 12.91 5.17 8.51
N ARG A 101 14.20 4.91 8.76
CA ARG A 101 15.31 5.60 8.07
C ARG A 101 15.30 5.38 6.56
N HIS A 102 14.95 4.18 6.12
CA HIS A 102 15.07 3.80 4.70
C HIS A 102 13.82 4.15 3.89
N LEU A 103 12.63 4.11 4.51
CA LEU A 103 11.35 4.41 3.86
C LEU A 103 10.93 5.89 3.96
N CYS A 104 11.35 6.62 5.00
CA CYS A 104 11.09 8.05 5.13
C CYS A 104 12.30 8.88 4.68
N GLN A 105 12.39 9.14 3.37
CA GLN A 105 13.35 10.10 2.82
C GLN A 105 12.84 11.55 2.92
N THR A 106 11.58 11.77 3.28
CA THR A 106 10.97 13.10 3.47
C THR A 106 10.23 13.23 4.81
N PRO A 107 10.22 14.42 5.42
CA PRO A 107 9.78 14.62 6.81
C PRO A 107 8.31 14.29 7.16
N PRO A 108 7.27 14.47 6.32
CA PRO A 108 5.89 14.20 6.74
C PRO A 108 5.55 12.69 6.85
N CYS A 109 6.38 11.79 6.32
CA CYS A 109 6.10 10.36 6.32
C CYS A 109 6.42 9.66 7.66
N LYS A 110 7.23 10.29 8.53
CA LYS A 110 7.74 9.65 9.76
C LYS A 110 6.64 9.41 10.80
N GLU A 111 5.74 10.38 10.97
CA GLU A 111 4.69 10.30 11.99
C GLU A 111 3.56 9.35 11.58
N THR A 112 3.18 9.35 10.30
CA THR A 112 2.13 8.49 9.75
C THR A 112 2.52 7.00 9.79
N LEU A 113 3.78 6.66 9.49
CA LEU A 113 4.24 5.26 9.55
C LEU A 113 4.39 4.74 10.98
N ILE A 114 4.74 5.61 11.95
CA ILE A 114 4.74 5.24 13.37
C ILE A 114 3.32 4.92 13.85
N LEU A 115 2.31 5.70 13.39
CA LEU A 115 0.91 5.44 13.70
C LEU A 115 0.41 4.13 13.09
N ILE A 116 0.75 3.84 11.82
CA ILE A 116 0.41 2.57 11.17
C ILE A 116 1.06 1.39 11.89
N PHE A 117 2.35 1.49 12.27
CA PHE A 117 3.02 0.43 13.02
C PHE A 117 2.42 0.22 14.42
N LYS A 118 2.04 1.30 15.11
CA LYS A 118 1.34 1.21 16.40
C LYS A 118 -0.03 0.55 16.25
N TYR A 119 -0.76 0.84 15.17
CA TYR A 119 -2.08 0.29 14.92
C TYR A 119 -2.03 -1.20 14.55
N VAL A 120 -1.08 -1.59 13.68
CA VAL A 120 -0.87 -2.98 13.27
C VAL A 120 -0.39 -3.86 14.44
N ASN A 121 0.49 -3.35 15.33
CA ASN A 121 0.93 -4.11 16.50
C ASN A 121 -0.09 -4.11 17.66
N LYS A 122 -1.03 -3.15 17.72
CA LYS A 122 -2.12 -3.18 18.70
C LYS A 122 -3.21 -4.20 18.36
N ALA A 123 -3.28 -4.67 17.12
CA ALA A 123 -4.28 -5.64 16.66
C ALA A 123 -3.86 -7.11 16.88
N VAL A 124 -2.71 -7.36 17.52
CA VAL A 124 -2.15 -8.71 17.79
C VAL A 124 -2.24 -9.08 19.28
N PHE A 125 -3.13 -8.45 20.05
CA PHE A 125 -3.52 -8.90 21.39
C PHE A 125 -5.04 -9.02 21.49
#